data_AF-A0A1I2EK27-F1
#
_entry.id   AF-A0A1I2EK27-F1
#
_cell.length_a   1.000
_cell.length_b   1.000
_cell.length_c   1.000
_cell.angle_alpha   90.00
_cell.angle_beta   90.00
_cell.angle_gamma   90.00
#
_symmetry.space_group_name_H-M   'P 1'
#
loop_
_entity.id
_entity.type
_entity.pdbx_description
1 polymer ?
#
loop_
_entity_poly.entity_id
_entity_poly.type
_entity_poly.pdbx_seq_one_letter_code
_entity_poly.pdbx_strand_id
1 'polypeptide(L)'
;MTSGNKLEKDSILQLLIETVNAQDDYFLDITLNVNGTHVSGTMIPASDYLSELANEFTDDETESSIHEQLVRASESLDSNSHTEANYIHLKEANLFSESGASFPSKGSVLWRGRLSEVDGFFLGKIKES
;
A
#
# COMPACT_ATOMS: atom_id res chain seq x y z
N MET A 1 27.61 19.85 -9.20
CA MET A 1 26.44 19.10 -9.68
C MET A 1 26.30 17.89 -8.78
N THR A 2 25.53 18.03 -7.70
CA THR A 2 25.22 16.90 -6.81
C THR A 2 24.23 16.01 -7.56
N SER A 3 24.68 14.83 -7.97
CA SER A 3 23.79 13.75 -8.38
C SER A 3 22.73 13.62 -7.30
N GLY A 4 21.48 13.95 -7.62
CA GLY A 4 20.37 13.76 -6.69
C GLY A 4 20.38 12.30 -6.29
N ASN A 5 20.56 12.05 -4.99
CA ASN A 5 20.59 10.70 -4.46
C ASN A 5 19.25 10.06 -4.86
N LYS A 6 19.31 9.05 -5.75
CA LYS A 6 18.13 8.23 -6.02
C LYS A 6 17.77 7.64 -4.66
N LEU A 7 16.60 7.99 -4.13
CA LEU A 7 16.15 7.41 -2.86
C LEU A 7 16.15 5.89 -3.04
N GLU A 8 17.11 5.23 -2.40
CA GLU A 8 17.24 3.77 -2.49
C GLU A 8 16.08 3.14 -1.74
N LYS A 9 15.51 2.09 -2.33
CA LYS A 9 14.47 1.31 -1.69
C LYS A 9 15.09 0.51 -0.54
N ASP A 10 14.45 0.52 0.63
CA ASP A 10 14.86 -0.38 1.71
C ASP A 10 14.64 -1.84 1.28
N SER A 11 15.72 -2.62 1.22
CA SER A 11 15.69 -3.99 0.72
C SER A 11 14.92 -4.96 1.61
N ILE A 12 14.84 -4.68 2.92
CA ILE A 12 14.07 -5.51 3.85
C ILE A 12 12.59 -5.23 3.67
N LEU A 13 12.20 -3.95 3.58
CA LEU A 13 10.82 -3.59 3.29
C LEU A 13 10.39 -4.12 1.92
N GLN A 14 11.27 -4.07 0.92
CA GLN A 14 11.05 -4.69 -0.38
C GLN A 14 10.76 -6.19 -0.25
N LEU A 15 11.61 -6.93 0.47
CA LEU A 15 11.43 -8.36 0.71
C LEU A 15 10.07 -8.67 1.36
N LEU A 16 9.64 -7.85 2.35
CA LEU A 16 8.34 -8.03 3.00
C LEU A 16 7.19 -7.84 2.00
N ILE A 17 7.25 -6.81 1.15
CA ILE A 17 6.22 -6.56 0.12
C ILE A 17 6.18 -7.70 -0.90
N GLU A 18 7.34 -8.15 -1.37
CA GLU A 18 7.43 -9.25 -2.33
C GLU A 18 6.92 -10.56 -1.72
N THR A 19 7.16 -10.78 -0.43
CA THR A 19 6.59 -11.93 0.30
C THR A 19 5.07 -11.85 0.39
N VAL A 20 4.52 -10.69 0.75
CA VAL A 20 3.06 -10.47 0.80
C VAL A 20 2.43 -10.65 -0.59
N ASN A 21 3.06 -10.15 -1.66
CA ASN A 21 2.54 -10.34 -3.02
C ASN A 21 2.60 -11.80 -3.51
N ALA A 22 3.46 -12.64 -2.93
CA ALA A 22 3.70 -14.00 -3.42
C ALA A 22 3.00 -15.10 -2.61
N GLN A 23 2.49 -14.80 -1.42
CA GLN A 23 1.89 -15.76 -0.52
C GLN A 23 0.40 -15.44 -0.34
N ASP A 24 -0.44 -16.39 -0.72
CA ASP A 24 -1.87 -16.31 -0.46
C ASP A 24 -2.13 -16.23 1.05
N ASP A 25 -3.13 -15.45 1.46
CA ASP A 25 -3.56 -15.26 2.85
C ASP A 25 -2.48 -14.77 3.84
N TYR A 26 -1.36 -14.22 3.34
CA TYR A 26 -0.32 -13.62 4.18
C TYR A 26 -0.47 -12.10 4.28
N PHE A 27 -0.79 -11.64 5.49
CA PHE A 27 -0.97 -10.22 5.78
C PHE A 27 -0.02 -9.77 6.89
N LEU A 28 0.45 -8.53 6.80
CA LEU A 28 1.41 -7.99 7.76
C LEU A 28 0.97 -6.62 8.27
N ASP A 29 0.67 -6.55 9.57
CA ASP A 29 0.46 -5.28 10.23
C ASP A 29 1.77 -4.49 10.29
N ILE A 30 1.75 -3.25 9.80
CA ILE A 30 2.94 -2.42 9.64
C ILE A 30 2.60 -0.95 9.83
N THR A 31 3.58 -0.21 10.35
CA THR A 31 3.58 1.25 10.36
C THR A 31 4.78 1.77 9.60
N LEU A 32 4.54 2.75 8.73
CA LEU A 32 5.51 3.38 7.85
C LEU A 32 5.70 4.84 8.25
N ASN A 33 6.95 5.30 8.25
CA ASN A 33 7.29 6.71 8.36
C ASN A 33 7.50 7.25 6.96
N VAL A 34 6.69 8.23 6.55
CA VAL A 34 6.70 8.81 5.20
C VAL A 34 6.64 10.32 5.32
N ASN A 35 7.76 11.01 5.10
CA ASN A 35 7.88 12.46 5.12
C ASN A 35 7.25 13.10 6.38
N GLY A 36 7.54 12.53 7.56
CA GLY A 36 7.01 13.00 8.86
C GLY A 36 5.59 12.53 9.20
N THR A 37 4.91 11.80 8.30
CA THR A 37 3.61 11.18 8.58
C THR A 37 3.79 9.71 8.91
N HIS A 38 3.10 9.22 9.95
CA HIS A 38 3.02 7.80 10.22
C HIS A 38 1.80 7.22 9.51
N VAL A 39 1.98 6.16 8.73
CA VAL A 39 0.88 5.44 8.08
C VAL A 39 0.86 4.02 8.62
N SER A 40 -0.20 3.68 9.34
CA SER A 40 -0.37 2.39 10.02
C SER A 40 -1.52 1.61 9.42
N GLY A 41 -1.30 0.37 9.00
CA GLY A 41 -2.33 -0.46 8.36
C GLY A 41 -1.92 -1.92 8.26
N THR A 42 -2.70 -2.70 7.51
CA THR A 42 -2.34 -4.08 7.15
C THR A 42 -1.85 -4.11 5.72
N MET A 43 -0.62 -4.58 5.50
CA MET A 43 -0.06 -4.82 4.18
C MET A 43 -0.80 -5.97 3.50
N ILE A 44 -1.23 -5.72 2.27
CA ILE A 44 -1.96 -6.66 1.43
C ILE A 44 -1.27 -6.81 0.06
N PRO A 45 -1.53 -7.93 -0.64
CA PRO A 45 -1.09 -8.10 -2.02
C PRO A 45 -1.52 -6.93 -2.91
N ALA A 46 -0.72 -6.65 -3.94
CA ALA A 46 -1.07 -5.65 -4.94
C ALA A 46 -2.35 -6.01 -5.72
N SER A 47 -2.63 -7.31 -5.94
CA SER A 47 -3.88 -7.78 -6.53
C SER A 47 -5.07 -7.46 -5.62
N ASP A 48 -5.01 -7.84 -4.35
CA ASP A 48 -6.04 -7.48 -3.35
C ASP A 48 -6.32 -5.97 -3.33
N TYR A 49 -5.27 -5.14 -3.33
CA TYR A 49 -5.43 -3.68 -3.37
C TYR A 49 -6.18 -3.20 -4.61
N LEU A 50 -5.86 -3.72 -5.79
CA LEU A 50 -6.53 -3.32 -7.04
C LEU A 50 -7.97 -3.82 -7.08
N SER A 51 -8.24 -5.01 -6.55
CA SER A 51 -9.59 -5.57 -6.40
C SER A 51 -10.45 -4.73 -5.46
N GLU A 52 -9.94 -4.39 -4.27
CA GLU A 52 -10.64 -3.50 -3.33
C GLU A 52 -10.83 -2.10 -3.94
N LEU A 53 -9.83 -1.54 -4.62
CA LEU A 53 -9.94 -0.25 -5.28
C LEU A 53 -10.98 -0.25 -6.41
N ALA A 54 -11.11 -1.35 -7.16
CA ALA A 54 -12.10 -1.47 -8.23
C ALA A 54 -13.53 -1.35 -7.72
N ASN A 55 -13.79 -1.81 -6.49
CA ASN A 55 -15.12 -1.76 -5.87
C ASN A 55 -15.58 -0.34 -5.53
N GLU A 56 -14.69 0.65 -5.55
CA GLU A 56 -15.02 2.06 -5.37
C GLU A 56 -15.57 2.72 -6.66
N PHE A 57 -15.61 2.00 -7.79
CA PHE A 57 -16.00 2.53 -9.11
C PHE A 57 -17.15 1.74 -9.74
N THR A 58 -18.33 1.69 -9.11
CA THR A 58 -19.45 0.84 -9.56
C THR A 58 -20.71 1.57 -10.03
N ASP A 59 -20.75 2.91 -9.98
CA ASP A 59 -22.03 3.64 -9.97
C ASP A 59 -22.45 4.19 -11.35
N ASP A 60 -21.56 4.28 -12.35
CA ASP A 60 -21.91 4.70 -13.72
C ASP A 60 -21.10 4.05 -14.87
N GLU A 61 -21.46 4.35 -16.13
CA GLU A 61 -20.82 3.78 -17.34
C GLU A 61 -19.32 4.11 -17.44
N THR A 62 -18.88 5.26 -16.95
CA THR A 62 -17.47 5.66 -16.97
C THR A 62 -16.68 4.96 -15.88
N GLU A 63 -17.28 4.83 -14.69
CA GLU A 63 -16.72 4.08 -13.58
C GLU A 63 -16.61 2.58 -13.90
N SER A 64 -17.58 2.02 -14.65
CA SER A 64 -17.55 0.63 -15.11
C SER A 64 -16.29 0.30 -15.92
N SER A 65 -15.82 1.23 -16.76
CA SER A 65 -14.59 1.03 -17.54
C SER A 65 -13.32 1.04 -16.66
N ILE A 66 -13.30 1.84 -15.60
CA ILE A 66 -12.19 1.88 -14.64
C ILE A 66 -12.19 0.60 -13.81
N HIS A 67 -13.36 0.19 -13.32
CA HIS A 67 -13.55 -1.08 -12.61
C HIS A 67 -13.01 -2.26 -13.41
N GLU A 68 -13.43 -2.43 -14.67
CA GLU A 68 -12.95 -3.53 -15.52
C GLU A 68 -11.43 -3.51 -15.72
N GLN A 69 -10.83 -2.33 -15.88
CA GLN A 69 -9.38 -2.21 -16.04
C GLN A 69 -8.62 -2.60 -14.76
N LEU A 70 -9.13 -2.21 -13.59
CA LEU A 70 -8.53 -2.54 -12.30
C LEU A 70 -8.66 -4.04 -12.00
N VAL A 71 -9.82 -4.65 -12.26
CA VAL A 71 -10.02 -6.11 -12.12
C VAL A 71 -9.05 -6.88 -13.02
N ARG A 72 -8.95 -6.52 -14.30
CA ARG A 72 -7.99 -7.16 -15.23
C ARG A 72 -6.54 -6.99 -14.78
N ALA A 73 -6.20 -5.81 -14.25
CA ALA A 73 -4.86 -5.56 -13.71
C ALA A 73 -4.59 -6.45 -12.48
N SER A 74 -5.56 -6.60 -11.57
CA SER A 74 -5.48 -7.52 -10.42
C SER A 74 -5.19 -8.95 -10.87
N GLU A 75 -6.01 -9.50 -11.77
CA GLU A 75 -5.87 -10.87 -12.30
C GLU A 75 -4.52 -11.09 -13.00
N SER A 76 -3.97 -10.05 -13.63
CA SER A 76 -2.67 -10.14 -14.30
C SER A 76 -1.50 -10.26 -13.32
N LEU A 77 -1.62 -9.74 -12.09
CA LEU A 77 -0.56 -9.82 -11.09
C LEU A 77 -0.44 -11.23 -10.50
N ASP A 78 -1.56 -11.94 -10.37
CA ASP A 78 -1.61 -13.33 -9.87
C ASP A 78 -0.93 -14.32 -10.85
N SER A 79 -0.63 -13.89 -12.08
CA SER A 79 0.00 -14.72 -13.12
C SER A 79 1.53 -14.95 -12.95
N ASN A 80 2.07 -14.83 -11.73
CA ASN A 80 3.46 -15.13 -11.37
C ASN A 80 4.55 -14.23 -12.01
N SER A 81 4.22 -12.99 -12.41
CA SER A 81 5.26 -12.04 -12.84
C SER A 81 6.06 -11.55 -11.62
N HIS A 82 7.29 -12.05 -11.44
CA HIS A 82 8.24 -11.53 -10.44
C HIS A 82 8.72 -10.14 -10.86
N THR A 83 7.87 -9.14 -10.64
CA THR A 83 8.21 -7.73 -10.85
C THR A 83 8.71 -7.16 -9.53
N GLU A 84 9.87 -6.52 -9.56
CA GLU A 84 10.45 -5.82 -8.42
C GLU A 84 9.42 -4.88 -7.76
N ALA A 85 9.23 -4.99 -6.45
CA ALA A 85 8.25 -4.15 -5.75
C ALA A 85 8.64 -2.67 -5.80
N ASN A 86 7.69 -1.82 -6.21
CA ASN A 86 7.87 -0.36 -6.28
C ASN A 86 6.90 0.39 -5.36
N TYR A 87 5.83 -0.26 -4.94
CA TYR A 87 4.75 0.32 -4.16
C TYR A 87 4.40 -0.59 -3.00
N ILE A 88 3.94 0.04 -1.92
CA ILE A 88 3.37 -0.62 -0.76
C ILE A 88 1.88 -0.39 -0.79
N HIS A 89 1.10 -1.42 -0.50
CA HIS A 89 -0.35 -1.37 -0.47
C HIS A 89 -0.82 -1.78 0.93
N LEU A 90 -1.61 -0.91 1.56
CA LEU A 90 -2.21 -1.15 2.87
C LEU A 90 -3.72 -1.04 2.77
N LYS A 91 -4.42 -1.87 3.54
CA LYS A 91 -5.83 -1.66 3.90
C LYS A 91 -5.96 -1.25 5.36
N GLU A 92 -7.15 -0.74 5.71
CA GLU A 92 -7.45 -0.23 7.05
C GLU A 92 -6.40 0.79 7.53
N ALA A 93 -5.92 1.62 6.60
CA ALA A 93 -4.83 2.53 6.86
C ALA A 93 -5.32 3.71 7.71
N ASN A 94 -4.54 4.03 8.75
CA ASN A 94 -4.72 5.20 9.58
C ASN A 94 -3.48 6.06 9.47
N LEU A 95 -3.68 7.35 9.22
CA LEU A 95 -2.61 8.31 9.06
C LEU A 95 -2.52 9.13 10.34
N PHE A 96 -1.31 9.34 10.84
CA PHE A 96 -1.04 10.14 12.02
C PHE A 96 -0.04 11.23 11.67
N SER A 97 -0.40 12.47 11.97
CA SER A 97 0.55 13.60 11.90
C SER A 97 1.64 13.49 12.97
N GLU A 98 2.70 14.29 12.87
CA GLU A 98 3.78 14.34 13.88
C GLU A 98 3.27 14.63 15.31
N SER A 99 2.14 15.34 15.44
CA SER A 99 1.52 15.63 16.75
C SER A 99 0.75 14.44 17.33
N GLY A 100 0.69 13.31 16.60
CA GLY A 100 -0.07 12.12 16.97
C GLY A 100 -1.56 12.21 16.65
N ALA A 101 -2.04 13.31 16.08
CA ALA A 101 -3.42 13.43 15.66
C ALA A 101 -3.68 12.53 14.44
N SER A 102 -4.67 11.63 14.58
CA SER A 102 -5.20 10.80 13.51
C SER A 102 -5.94 11.69 12.50
N PHE A 103 -5.69 11.50 11.21
CA PHE A 103 -6.50 12.12 10.16
C PHE A 103 -7.89 11.48 10.17
N PRO A 104 -8.98 12.23 9.95
CA PRO A 104 -10.32 11.65 9.90
C PRO A 104 -10.43 10.62 8.77
N SER A 105 -10.24 9.35 9.08
CA SER A 105 -10.51 8.20 8.23
C SER A 105 -11.83 7.59 8.69
N LYS A 106 -12.87 7.64 7.86
CA LYS A 106 -14.08 6.83 8.05
C LYS A 106 -14.07 5.71 7.01
N GLY A 107 -14.22 4.47 7.43
CA GLY A 107 -14.22 3.29 6.55
C GLY A 107 -12.85 2.61 6.42
N SER A 108 -12.79 1.57 5.58
CA SER A 108 -11.56 0.82 5.27
C SER A 108 -10.70 1.61 4.28
N VAL A 109 -9.91 2.55 4.78
CA VAL A 109 -9.03 3.37 3.93
C VAL A 109 -7.96 2.49 3.28
N LEU A 110 -7.95 2.49 1.95
CA LEU A 110 -6.86 1.97 1.15
C LEU A 110 -5.73 2.99 1.07
N TRP A 111 -4.49 2.56 1.23
CA TRP A 111 -3.30 3.40 1.07
C TRP A 111 -2.30 2.76 0.13
N ARG A 112 -1.77 3.56 -0.80
CA ARG A 112 -0.71 3.18 -1.72
C ARG A 112 0.43 4.19 -1.66
N GLY A 113 1.61 3.74 -1.27
CA GLY A 113 2.81 4.57 -1.19
C GLY A 113 3.94 4.07 -2.06
N ARG A 114 4.86 4.98 -2.43
CA ARG A 114 6.10 4.62 -3.13
C ARG A 114 7.09 4.06 -2.13
N LEU A 115 7.68 2.91 -2.42
CA LEU A 115 8.70 2.30 -1.55
C LEU A 115 9.92 3.21 -1.37
N SER A 116 10.29 3.99 -2.40
CA SER A 116 11.41 4.93 -2.34
C SER A 116 11.17 6.15 -1.44
N GLU A 117 9.95 6.38 -0.97
CA GLU A 117 9.60 7.55 -0.13
C GLU A 117 9.41 7.15 1.34
N VAL A 118 9.75 5.90 1.71
CA VAL A 118 9.65 5.43 3.09
C VAL A 118 10.95 5.73 3.81
N ASP A 119 10.87 6.55 4.85
CA ASP A 119 12.01 6.91 5.70
C ASP A 119 12.36 5.79 6.71
N GLY A 120 11.39 4.94 7.04
CA GLY A 120 11.55 3.79 7.92
C GLY A 120 10.23 3.09 8.21
N PHE A 121 10.29 1.94 8.87
CA PHE A 121 9.10 1.16 9.23
C PHE A 121 9.29 0.39 10.54
N PHE A 122 8.18 -0.06 11.11
CA PHE A 122 8.16 -1.09 12.16
C PHE A 122 6.91 -1.97 12.02
N LEU A 123 7.00 -3.20 12.54
CA LEU A 123 5.87 -4.13 12.52
C LEU A 123 4.85 -3.79 13.61
N GLY A 124 3.58 -3.91 13.27
CA GLY A 124 2.43 -3.58 14.11
C GLY A 124 1.70 -2.31 13.69
N LYS A 125 0.45 -2.18 14.17
CA LYS A 125 -0.39 -1.00 14.00
C LYS A 125 -0.32 -0.08 15.22
N ILE A 126 -0.36 1.23 14.99
CA ILE A 126 -0.61 2.22 16.06
C ILE A 126 -2.04 2.00 16.57
N LYS A 127 -2.20 1.83 17.88
CA LYS A 127 -3.51 1.75 18.53
C LYS A 127 -3.96 3.14 18.95
N GLU A 128 -5.19 3.52 18.58
CA GLU A 128 -5.83 4.68 19.19
C GLU A 128 -6.03 4.42 20.69
N SER A 129 -5.80 5.45 21.51
CA SER A 129 -5.90 5.40 22.98
C SER A 129 -7.30 5.80 23.44
#